data_AF-A0A061RUS1-F1
#
_entry.id   AF-A0A061RUS1-F1
#
_cell.length_a   1.000
_cell.length_b   1.000
_cell.length_c   1.000
_cell.angle_alpha   90.00
_cell.angle_beta   90.00
_cell.angle_gamma   90.00
#
_symmetry.space_group_name_H-M   'P 1'
#
loop_
_entity.id
_entity.type
_entity.pdbx_description
1 polymer ?
#
loop_
_entity_poly.entity_id
_entity_poly.type
_entity_poly.pdbx_seq_one_letter_code
_entity_poly.pdbx_strand_id
1 'polypeptide(L)' 'IIITGSQLPLMMPRSDARQNLIDSVTCATSMFTAPHIRLEEVAVCFGGKLMRGNRCQKVNSSSYGAFESATYPYLAQ' A
#
# COMPACT_ATOMS: atom_id res chain seq x y z
N ILE A 1 -8.37 7.98 -0.08
CA ILE A 1 -7.08 8.42 -0.66
C ILE A 1 -6.06 7.31 -0.44
N ILE A 2 -5.34 6.87 -1.46
CA ILE A 2 -4.26 5.88 -1.31
C ILE A 2 -2.91 6.58 -1.37
N ILE A 3 -2.06 6.37 -0.37
CA ILE A 3 -0.66 6.77 -0.34
C ILE A 3 0.18 5.53 -0.66
N THR A 4 1.19 5.69 -1.51
CA THR A 4 2.13 4.62 -1.86
C THR A 4 3.53 5.20 -2.03
N GLY A 5 4.52 4.33 -2.23
CA GLY A 5 5.90 4.71 -2.49
C GLY A 5 6.75 3.50 -2.85
N SER A 6 8.06 3.62 -2.70
CA SER A 6 8.99 2.51 -2.89
C SER A 6 10.22 2.64 -1.98
N GLN A 7 10.89 1.51 -1.70
CA GLN A 7 12.22 1.54 -1.08
C GLN A 7 13.30 1.81 -2.13
N LEU A 8 13.16 1.24 -3.32
CA LEU A 8 14.07 1.49 -4.42
C LEU A 8 13.47 2.47 -5.44
N PRO A 9 14.27 3.35 -6.06
CA PRO A 9 13.83 4.18 -7.18
C PRO A 9 13.20 3.33 -8.29
N LEU A 10 12.20 3.87 -8.98
CA LEU A 10 11.44 3.15 -10.01
C LEU A 10 12.33 2.53 -11.12
N MET A 11 13.42 3.22 -11.47
CA MET A 11 14.32 2.78 -12.54
C MET A 11 15.33 1.69 -12.10
N MET A 12 15.37 1.32 -10.82
CA MET A 12 16.30 0.29 -10.35
C MET A 12 15.79 -1.12 -10.67
N PRO A 13 16.68 -2.05 -11.06
CA PRO A 13 16.36 -3.48 -11.10
C PRO A 13 15.81 -3.93 -9.74
N ARG A 14 14.75 -4.76 -9.76
CA ARG A 14 14.07 -5.29 -8.56
C ARG A 14 13.37 -4.23 -7.70
N SER A 15 13.12 -3.03 -8.23
CA SER A 15 12.33 -2.02 -7.52
C SER A 15 10.92 -2.51 -7.19
N ASP A 16 10.49 -2.22 -5.95
CA ASP A 16 9.13 -2.43 -5.47
C ASP A 16 8.14 -1.39 -6.00
N ALA A 17 8.63 -0.29 -6.58
CA ALA A 17 7.81 0.82 -7.06
C ALA A 17 6.74 0.40 -8.07
N ARG A 18 7.08 -0.50 -9.00
CA ARG A 18 6.13 -0.94 -10.03
C ARG A 18 4.95 -1.69 -9.39
N GLN A 19 5.22 -2.60 -8.47
CA GLN A 19 4.18 -3.39 -7.82
C GLN A 19 3.33 -2.51 -6.90
N ASN A 20 3.98 -1.70 -6.05
CA ASN A 20 3.29 -0.78 -5.15
C ASN A 20 2.39 0.23 -5.91
N LEU A 21 2.79 0.66 -7.11
CA LEU A 21 1.97 1.53 -7.97
C LEU A 21 0.74 0.79 -8.48
N ILE A 22 0.91 -0.42 -9.05
CA ILE A 22 -0.20 -1.24 -9.57
C ILE A 22 -1.21 -1.55 -8.45
N ASP A 23 -0.72 -1.98 -7.28
CA ASP A 23 -1.57 -2.33 -6.15
C ASP A 23 -2.34 -1.08 -5.65
N SER A 24 -1.65 0.06 -5.55
CA SER A 24 -2.28 1.30 -5.08
C SER A 24 -3.39 1.80 -6.00
N VAL A 25 -3.20 1.69 -7.32
CA VAL A 25 -4.23 2.05 -8.31
C VAL A 25 -5.40 1.07 -8.23
N THR A 26 -5.12 -0.23 -8.14
CA THR A 26 -6.15 -1.27 -7.95
C THR A 26 -7.01 -0.99 -6.73
N CYS A 27 -6.40 -0.65 -5.58
CA CYS A 27 -7.12 -0.26 -4.38
C CYS A 27 -7.89 1.06 -4.55
N ALA A 28 -7.34 2.05 -5.26
CA ALA A 28 -8.01 3.33 -5.48
C ALA A 28 -9.23 3.20 -6.41
N THR A 29 -9.22 2.25 -7.33
CA THR A 29 -10.30 2.02 -8.30
C THR A 29 -11.25 0.89 -7.89
N SER A 30 -11.12 0.32 -6.69
CA SER A 30 -11.90 -0.84 -6.24
C SER A 30 -13.41 -0.61 -6.22
N MET A 31 -13.86 0.65 -6.15
CA MET A 31 -15.28 0.97 -6.25
C MET A 31 -15.83 0.80 -7.68
N PHE A 32 -14.97 0.85 -8.70
CA PHE A 32 -15.33 0.78 -10.12
C PHE A 32 -15.07 -0.60 -10.74
N THR A 33 -14.51 -1.55 -9.98
CA THR A 33 -14.21 -2.90 -10.43
C THR A 33 -14.85 -3.90 -9.47
N ALA A 34 -15.45 -4.97 -10.00
CA ALA A 34 -16.08 -5.98 -9.14
C ALA A 34 -15.00 -6.79 -8.38
N PRO A 35 -15.20 -7.09 -7.08
CA PRO A 35 -16.31 -6.65 -6.24
C PRO A 35 -16.19 -5.16 -5.88
N HIS A 36 -17.31 -4.43 -5.96
CA HIS A 36 -17.35 -2.99 -5.69
C HIS A 36 -17.07 -2.71 -4.20
N ILE A 37 -15.82 -2.46 -3.87
CA ILE A 37 -15.37 -2.19 -2.50
C ILE A 37 -15.23 -0.68 -2.34
N ARG A 38 -15.96 -0.12 -1.39
CA ARG A 38 -15.83 1.28 -1.02
C ARG A 38 -14.79 1.45 0.07
N LEU A 39 -13.80 2.32 -0.18
CA LEU A 39 -12.78 2.70 0.80
C LEU A 39 -12.95 4.19 1.16
N GLU A 40 -13.48 4.47 2.35
CA GLU A 40 -13.79 5.82 2.83
C GLU A 40 -12.69 6.39 3.75
N GLU A 41 -11.42 6.02 3.53
CA GLU A 41 -10.32 6.42 4.39
C GLU A 41 -9.06 6.83 3.62
N VAL A 42 -8.10 7.43 4.34
CA VAL A 42 -6.72 7.58 3.87
C VAL A 42 -5.97 6.31 4.25
N ALA A 43 -5.47 5.58 3.25
CA ALA A 43 -4.78 4.31 3.43
C ALA A 43 -3.38 4.33 2.81
N VAL A 44 -2.46 3.55 3.37
CA VAL A 44 -1.13 3.30 2.80
C VAL A 44 -1.14 1.93 2.13
N CYS A 45 -0.80 1.89 0.85
CA CYS A 45 -0.59 0.67 0.08
C CYS A 45 0.93 0.49 -0.13
N PHE A 46 1.51 -0.55 0.46
CA PHE A 46 2.95 -0.81 0.37
C PHE A 46 3.26 -2.27 0.64
N GLY A 47 4.16 -2.88 -0.14
CA GLY A 47 4.66 -4.23 0.13
C GLY A 47 3.55 -5.29 0.13
N GLY A 48 2.57 -5.15 -0.77
CA GLY A 48 1.42 -6.05 -0.88
C GLY A 48 0.42 -5.96 0.27
N LYS A 49 0.39 -4.84 1.02
CA LYS A 49 -0.55 -4.62 2.12
C LYS A 49 -1.26 -3.29 1.96
N LEU A 50 -2.55 -3.26 2.30
CA LEU A 50 -3.32 -2.03 2.46
C LEU A 50 -3.57 -1.78 3.96
N MET A 51 -3.10 -0.65 4.48
CA MET A 51 -3.16 -0.30 5.90
C MET A 51 -3.87 1.04 6.10
N ARG A 52 -4.63 1.18 7.19
CA ARG A 52 -5.22 2.48 7.57
C ARG A 52 -4.12 3.49 7.90
N GLY A 53 -4.16 4.67 7.28
CA GLY A 53 -3.05 5.63 7.30
C GLY A 53 -2.68 6.12 8.71
N ASN A 54 -3.65 6.38 9.58
CA ASN A 54 -3.39 6.79 10.97
C ASN A 54 -3.08 5.62 11.91
N ARG A 55 -2.97 4.38 11.41
CA ARG A 55 -2.62 3.17 12.16
C ARG A 55 -1.34 2.49 11.66
N CYS A 56 -0.70 3.01 10.61
CA CYS A 56 0.54 2.45 10.07
C CYS A 56 1.76 3.32 10.37
N GLN A 57 2.92 2.70 10.46
CA GLN A 57 4.22 3.34 10.65
C GLN A 57 5.28 2.69 9.76
N LYS A 58 6.30 3.45 9.37
CA LYS A 58 7.50 2.89 8.72
C LYS A 58 8.36 2.25 9.81
N VAL A 59 8.44 0.92 9.82
CA VAL A 59 9.18 0.14 10.83
C VAL A 59 10.56 -0.30 10.35
N ASN A 60 10.84 -0.23 9.04
CA ASN A 60 12.12 -0.65 8.47
C ASN A 60 12.55 0.25 7.29
N SER A 61 13.85 0.55 7.19
CA SER A 61 14.43 1.40 6.14
C SER A 61 14.92 0.66 4.90
N SER A 62 15.00 -0.67 4.94
CA SER A 62 15.66 -1.49 3.92
C SER A 62 14.81 -2.66 3.43
N SER A 63 13.84 -3.11 4.22
CA SER A 63 12.90 -4.18 3.84
C SER A 63 11.83 -3.67 2.88
N TYR A 64 11.43 -4.48 1.90
CA TYR A 64 10.26 -4.20 1.07
C TYR A 64 8.93 -4.24 1.86
N GLY A 65 8.92 -4.89 3.02
CA GLY A 65 7.84 -4.78 4.02
C GLY A 65 8.12 -3.65 5.01
N ALA A 66 8.34 -2.43 4.52
CA ALA A 66 8.80 -1.32 5.35
C ALA A 66 7.74 -0.71 6.27
N PHE A 67 6.47 -0.84 5.90
CA PHE A 67 5.34 -0.30 6.65
C PHE A 67 4.55 -1.40 7.33
N GLU A 68 4.08 -1.11 8.54
CA GLU A 68 3.37 -2.07 9.38
C GLU A 68 2.29 -1.39 10.22
N SER A 69 1.24 -2.14 10.57
CA SER A 69 0.11 -1.70 11.38
C SER A 69 -0.07 -2.64 12.58
N ALA A 70 0.74 -2.43 13.63
CA ALA A 70 0.83 -3.35 14.75
C ALA A 70 -0.47 -3.50 15.56
N THR A 71 -1.29 -2.44 15.62
CA THR A 71 -2.47 -2.38 16.50
C THR A 71 -3.80 -2.38 15.76
N TYR A 72 -3.78 -2.45 14.43
CA TYR A 72 -5.00 -2.43 13.61
C TYR A 72 -4.84 -3.38 12.41
N PRO A 73 -5.83 -4.22 12.09
CA PRO A 73 -5.72 -5.17 11.00
C PRO A 73 -5.50 -4.48 9.65
N TYR A 74 -4.90 -5.21 8.72
CA TYR A 74 -4.84 -4.76 7.32
C TYR A 74 -6.24 -4.67 6.74
N LEU A 75 -6.42 -3.70 5.86
CA LEU A 75 -7.65 -3.51 5.10
C LEU A 75 -7.74 -4.52 3.94
N ALA A 76 -6.59 -4.94 3.39
CA ALA A 76 -6.45 -5.96 2.35
C ALA A 76 -4.98 -6.47 2.25
N GLN A 77 -4.79 -7.66 1.67
CA GLN A 77 -3.51 -8.27 1.26
C GLN A 77 -3.69 -9.14 0.02
#